data_AF-A0A1B7NMW0-F1
#
_entry.id   AF-A0A1B7NMW0-F1
#
_cell.length_a   1.000
_cell.length_b   1.000
_cell.length_c   1.000
_cell.angle_alpha   90.00
_cell.angle_beta   90.00
_cell.angle_gamma   90.00
#
_symmetry.space_group_name_H-M   'P 1'
#
loop_
_entity.id
_entity.type
_entity.pdbx_description
1 polymer ?
#
loop_
_entity_poly.entity_id
_entity_poly.type
_entity_poly.pdbx_seq_one_letter_code
_entity_poly.pdbx_strand_id
1 'polypeptide(L)'
;MGGTLKSSEVNADSNDTAGILEPDEGDDADDDNDPEELIRQPCFSTKLQVEYNIMLSPTYHVPILYFFLHNTNNTSSDLSVKSPEGLLDVVYNRLVPTQYRSELKGVGIMGGLSIGHHPLSGFPVYFVHPCNTPDALRDVAGSGEVITTETYLILWLSLVGNCVGLHVPSALLIER
;
A
#
# COMPACT_ATOMS: atom_id res chain seq x y z
N MET A 1 44.30 -28.50 46.48
CA MET A 1 45.72 -28.10 46.61
C MET A 1 45.98 -26.91 45.71
N GLY A 2 46.44 -25.78 46.29
CA GLY A 2 47.05 -24.62 45.61
C GLY A 2 46.06 -23.70 44.85
N GLY A 3 46.03 -22.38 45.02
CA GLY A 3 46.87 -21.46 45.79
C GLY A 3 46.23 -20.05 45.79
N THR A 4 46.59 -19.27 46.81
CA THR A 4 46.13 -17.91 47.15
C THR A 4 47.00 -16.82 46.49
N LEU A 5 46.48 -15.57 46.49
CA LEU A 5 47.12 -14.22 46.63
C LEU A 5 46.54 -13.27 45.56
N LYS A 6 45.62 -12.31 45.82
CA LYS A 6 45.51 -11.15 46.74
C LYS A 6 46.50 -10.01 46.45
N SER A 7 45.95 -8.83 46.14
CA SER A 7 46.39 -7.43 46.46
C SER A 7 45.75 -6.47 45.44
N SER A 8 45.26 -5.25 45.70
CA SER A 8 44.92 -4.48 46.91
C SER A 8 44.43 -3.08 46.44
N GLU A 9 43.53 -2.48 47.20
CA GLU A 9 42.97 -1.12 47.09
C GLU A 9 43.98 0.02 47.34
N VAL A 10 43.63 1.24 46.89
CA VAL A 10 43.77 2.58 47.54
C VAL A 10 43.21 3.63 46.53
N ASN A 11 42.55 4.76 46.85
CA ASN A 11 42.24 5.49 48.08
C ASN A 11 41.11 6.51 47.80
N ALA A 12 40.44 6.96 48.87
CA ALA A 12 39.41 8.00 48.93
C ALA A 12 39.97 9.39 49.29
N ASP A 13 39.24 10.47 48.93
CA ASP A 13 39.21 11.79 49.59
C ASP A 13 38.00 12.60 49.00
N SER A 14 36.84 12.73 49.66
CA SER A 14 36.39 13.73 50.67
C SER A 14 36.45 15.20 50.24
N ASN A 15 35.30 15.90 50.12
CA ASN A 15 34.96 17.07 50.95
C ASN A 15 33.50 17.58 50.73
N ASP A 16 32.92 18.04 51.85
CA ASP A 16 31.61 18.63 52.12
C ASP A 16 31.27 19.92 51.35
N THR A 17 29.98 20.26 51.25
CA THR A 17 29.39 21.43 51.97
C THR A 17 27.93 21.69 51.55
N ALA A 18 27.06 21.75 52.56
CA ALA A 18 25.66 22.16 52.48
C ALA A 18 25.50 23.67 52.24
N GLY A 19 24.50 24.05 51.44
CA GLY A 19 24.02 25.43 51.29
C GLY A 19 22.50 25.44 51.16
N ILE A 20 21.87 26.16 52.08
CA ILE A 20 20.42 26.20 52.38
C ILE A 20 19.72 27.28 51.54
N LEU A 21 18.52 26.93 51.07
CA LEU A 21 17.30 27.71 50.73
C LEU A 21 17.34 29.25 50.68
N GLU A 22 16.85 29.81 49.57
CA GLU A 22 15.89 30.94 49.55
C GLU A 22 14.80 30.66 48.48
N PRO A 23 13.49 30.85 48.78
CA PRO A 23 12.39 30.87 47.80
C PRO A 23 12.02 32.33 47.39
N ASP A 24 10.96 32.48 46.57
CA ASP A 24 10.25 33.71 46.11
C ASP A 24 10.78 34.39 44.81
N GLU A 25 10.01 34.77 43.79
CA GLU A 25 8.56 34.84 43.45
C GLU A 25 8.39 34.92 41.91
N GLY A 26 7.17 34.63 41.41
CA GLY A 26 6.61 35.05 40.11
C GLY A 26 6.70 33.99 39.00
N ASP A 27 5.66 33.23 38.67
CA ASP A 27 4.44 33.68 37.94
C ASP A 27 4.90 34.53 36.73
N ASP A 28 4.97 34.01 35.50
CA ASP A 28 3.81 33.71 34.67
C ASP A 28 4.07 32.47 33.78
N ALA A 29 3.38 31.37 34.05
CA ALA A 29 3.17 30.35 33.04
C ALA A 29 1.83 30.67 32.36
N ASP A 30 1.88 31.34 31.21
CA ASP A 30 0.77 31.38 30.27
C ASP A 30 0.52 29.93 29.78
N ASP A 31 -0.20 29.15 30.59
CA ASP A 31 -0.83 27.89 30.21
C ASP A 31 -2.09 28.22 29.41
N ASP A 32 -1.87 28.80 28.23
CA ASP A 32 -2.91 28.99 27.21
C ASP A 32 -3.16 27.65 26.48
N ASN A 33 -3.20 26.55 27.23
CA ASN A 33 -3.58 25.24 26.74
C ASN A 33 -5.11 25.15 26.79
N ASP A 34 -5.76 25.85 25.85
CA ASP A 34 -7.20 25.72 25.62
C ASP A 34 -7.52 24.24 25.30
N PRO A 35 -8.24 23.52 26.17
CA PRO A 35 -8.64 22.15 25.90
C PRO A 35 -9.64 22.04 24.73
N GLU A 36 -10.12 23.15 24.18
CA GLU A 36 -10.91 23.24 22.96
C GLU A 36 -10.08 23.55 21.70
N GLU A 37 -8.74 23.58 21.79
CA GLU A 37 -7.90 23.67 20.60
C GLU A 37 -8.08 22.40 19.75
N LEU A 38 -9.00 22.48 18.79
CA LEU A 38 -9.26 21.46 17.79
C LEU A 38 -7.93 21.15 17.10
N ILE A 39 -7.28 20.06 17.51
CA ILE A 39 -6.14 19.48 16.80
C ILE A 39 -6.58 19.33 15.35
N ARG A 40 -6.16 20.26 14.50
CA ARG A 40 -6.37 20.16 13.07
C ARG A 40 -5.53 18.98 12.65
N GLN A 41 -6.15 17.80 12.61
CA GLN A 41 -5.55 16.62 12.02
C GLN A 41 -5.00 17.06 10.67
N PRO A 42 -3.68 16.99 10.44
CA PRO A 42 -3.15 17.33 9.14
C PRO A 42 -3.80 16.37 8.15
N CYS A 43 -4.73 16.91 7.36
CA CYS A 43 -5.45 16.18 6.34
C CYS A 43 -4.47 15.97 5.18
N PHE A 44 -3.61 14.97 5.32
CA PHE A 44 -2.77 14.51 4.23
C PHE A 44 -3.66 13.72 3.27
N SER A 45 -4.32 14.41 2.32
CA SER A 45 -5.08 13.72 1.28
C SER A 45 -4.11 13.09 0.27
N THR A 46 -3.44 11.99 0.64
CA THR A 46 -2.50 11.25 -0.25
C THR A 46 -3.18 10.95 -1.58
N LYS A 47 -2.79 11.65 -2.65
CA LYS A 47 -3.26 11.36 -3.99
C LYS A 47 -2.45 10.19 -4.53
N LEU A 48 -3.14 9.08 -4.78
CA LEU A 48 -2.56 7.89 -5.37
C LEU A 48 -2.81 7.95 -6.88
N GLN A 49 -1.74 7.94 -7.66
CA GLN A 49 -1.81 7.75 -9.11
C GLN A 49 -1.56 6.29 -9.42
N VAL A 50 -2.40 5.72 -10.28
CA VAL A 50 -2.28 4.33 -10.75
C VAL A 50 -2.06 4.36 -12.24
N GLU A 51 -1.00 3.69 -12.69
CA GLU A 51 -0.74 3.46 -14.11
C GLU A 51 -1.12 2.03 -14.45
N TYR A 52 -1.97 1.82 -15.45
CA TYR A 52 -2.39 0.50 -15.91
C TYR A 52 -1.76 0.17 -17.26
N ASN A 53 -1.29 -1.06 -17.42
CA ASN A 53 -0.69 -1.57 -18.64
C ASN A 53 -1.39 -2.91 -18.97
N ILE A 54 -1.96 -3.03 -20.17
CA ILE A 54 -2.69 -4.23 -20.61
C ILE A 54 -1.86 -4.94 -21.66
N MET A 55 -1.59 -6.23 -21.46
CA MET A 55 -0.77 -7.04 -22.37
C MET A 55 -1.39 -8.41 -22.59
N LEU A 56 -1.22 -8.98 -23.78
CA LEU A 56 -1.73 -10.32 -24.09
C LEU A 56 -0.84 -11.40 -23.47
N SER A 57 -1.43 -12.32 -22.71
CA SER A 57 -0.73 -13.50 -22.22
C SER A 57 -0.39 -14.45 -23.37
N PRO A 58 0.89 -14.79 -23.60
CA PRO A 58 1.23 -15.84 -24.57
C PRO A 58 0.82 -17.24 -24.09
N THR A 59 0.71 -17.45 -22.78
CA THR A 59 0.39 -18.75 -22.18
C THR A 59 -1.11 -18.99 -22.08
N TYR A 60 -1.86 -17.97 -21.64
CA TYR A 60 -3.30 -18.10 -21.38
C TYR A 60 -4.17 -17.54 -22.51
N HIS A 61 -3.58 -16.87 -23.49
CA HIS A 61 -4.29 -16.23 -24.62
C HIS A 61 -5.42 -15.27 -24.20
N VAL A 62 -5.26 -14.63 -23.05
CA VAL A 62 -6.16 -13.59 -22.51
C VAL A 62 -5.36 -12.35 -22.11
N PRO A 63 -5.98 -11.16 -22.06
CA PRO A 63 -5.29 -9.97 -21.57
C PRO A 63 -4.95 -10.08 -20.08
N ILE A 64 -3.78 -9.58 -19.71
CA ILE A 64 -3.26 -9.46 -18.35
C ILE A 64 -3.17 -7.98 -18.01
N LEU A 65 -3.68 -7.63 -16.84
CA LEU A 65 -3.62 -6.28 -16.31
C LEU A 65 -2.43 -6.15 -15.34
N TYR A 66 -1.46 -5.33 -15.74
CA TYR A 66 -0.34 -4.89 -14.92
C TYR A 66 -0.61 -3.47 -14.43
N PHE A 67 -0.10 -3.10 -13.26
CA PHE A 67 -0.21 -1.74 -12.78
C PHE A 67 0.90 -1.32 -11.83
N PHE A 68 1.15 -0.01 -11.81
CA PHE A 68 2.08 0.67 -10.90
C PHE A 68 1.32 1.63 -10.00
N LEU A 69 1.82 1.79 -8.77
CA LEU A 69 1.29 2.74 -7.79
C LEU A 69 2.31 3.85 -7.53
N HIS A 70 1.90 5.09 -7.73
CA HIS A 70 2.71 6.28 -7.49
C HIS A 70 2.03 7.17 -6.46
N ASN A 71 2.75 7.53 -5.40
CA ASN A 71 2.28 8.55 -4.46
C ASN A 71 2.67 9.93 -5.02
N THR A 72 1.68 10.79 -5.27
CA THR A 72 1.94 12.11 -5.88
C THR A 72 2.10 13.23 -4.86
N ASN A 73 2.02 12.91 -3.56
CA ASN A 73 2.05 13.90 -2.49
C ASN A 73 3.41 14.04 -1.76
N ASN A 74 4.42 13.27 -2.13
CA ASN A 74 5.77 13.44 -1.60
C ASN A 74 6.78 13.66 -2.74
N THR A 75 7.49 14.78 -2.69
CA THR A 75 8.70 15.07 -3.49
C THR A 75 9.88 14.15 -3.14
N SER A 76 9.68 13.14 -2.31
CA SER A 76 10.54 11.98 -2.17
C SER A 76 9.80 10.80 -2.81
N SER A 77 10.20 10.43 -4.03
CA SER A 77 9.67 9.33 -4.86
C SER A 77 9.80 7.93 -4.26
N ASP A 78 9.85 7.84 -2.94
CA ASP A 78 10.03 6.61 -2.23
C ASP A 78 8.72 6.29 -1.53
N LEU A 79 8.07 5.26 -2.04
CA LEU A 79 7.20 4.41 -1.23
C LEU A 79 8.10 3.63 -0.23
N SER A 80 9.07 4.31 0.41
CA SER A 80 9.95 3.75 1.42
C SER A 80 9.18 3.72 2.71
N VAL A 81 8.63 2.53 2.95
CA VAL A 81 8.86 1.77 4.18
C VAL A 81 8.91 2.64 5.43
N LYS A 82 7.80 3.34 5.72
CA LYS A 82 7.54 3.85 7.08
C LYS A 82 6.18 3.42 7.62
N SER A 83 5.32 2.84 6.80
CA SER A 83 4.13 2.14 7.30
C SER A 83 4.43 0.65 7.42
N PRO A 84 4.15 -0.01 8.55
CA PRO A 84 4.29 -1.46 8.73
C PRO A 84 3.35 -2.28 7.84
N GLU A 85 2.44 -1.62 7.12
CA GLU A 85 1.48 -2.24 6.24
C GLU A 85 2.20 -2.73 4.99
N GLY A 86 2.06 -4.02 4.70
CA GLY A 86 2.69 -4.63 3.54
C GLY A 86 2.31 -3.85 2.30
N LEU A 87 3.25 -3.72 1.37
CA LEU A 87 3.04 -3.01 0.11
C LEU A 87 1.74 -3.46 -0.62
N LEU A 88 1.39 -4.74 -0.52
CA LEU A 88 0.12 -5.30 -0.99
C LEU A 88 -1.11 -4.84 -0.17
N ASP A 89 -0.99 -4.66 1.14
CA ASP A 89 -2.08 -4.16 1.98
C ASP A 89 -2.51 -2.75 1.55
N VAL A 90 -1.57 -1.92 1.13
CA VAL A 90 -1.88 -0.60 0.55
C VAL A 90 -2.71 -0.75 -0.72
N VAL A 91 -2.35 -1.67 -1.62
CA VAL A 91 -3.13 -1.98 -2.84
C VAL A 91 -4.55 -2.42 -2.44
N TYR A 92 -4.68 -3.38 -1.53
CA TYR A 92 -5.99 -3.86 -1.08
C TYR A 92 -6.83 -2.75 -0.44
N ASN A 93 -6.24 -1.94 0.43
CA ASN A 93 -6.96 -0.94 1.22
C ASN A 93 -7.32 0.30 0.41
N ARG A 94 -6.51 0.68 -0.58
CA ARG A 94 -6.69 1.92 -1.35
C ARG A 94 -7.28 1.70 -2.73
N LEU A 95 -6.93 0.61 -3.41
CA LEU A 95 -7.27 0.39 -4.81
C LEU A 95 -8.39 -0.64 -5.01
N VAL A 96 -8.36 -1.72 -4.24
CA VAL A 96 -9.33 -2.81 -4.37
C VAL A 96 -10.64 -2.46 -3.66
N PRO A 97 -11.79 -2.43 -4.36
CA PRO A 97 -13.09 -2.27 -3.73
C PRO A 97 -13.34 -3.33 -2.67
N THR A 98 -14.01 -2.97 -1.57
CA THR A 98 -14.19 -3.84 -0.41
C THR A 98 -14.78 -5.20 -0.74
N GLN A 99 -15.70 -5.26 -1.71
CA GLN A 99 -16.35 -6.50 -2.15
C GLN A 99 -15.39 -7.50 -2.79
N TYR A 100 -14.29 -7.05 -3.40
CA TYR A 100 -13.34 -7.91 -4.11
C TYR A 100 -12.12 -8.29 -3.28
N ARG A 101 -11.90 -7.66 -2.12
CA ARG A 101 -10.71 -7.89 -1.28
C ARG A 101 -10.56 -9.34 -0.86
N SER A 102 -11.64 -9.99 -0.42
CA SER A 102 -11.59 -11.38 0.05
C SER A 102 -11.30 -12.36 -1.09
N GLU A 103 -11.85 -12.13 -2.28
CA GLU A 103 -11.63 -12.98 -3.45
C GLU A 103 -10.20 -12.82 -4.01
N LEU A 104 -9.69 -11.59 -4.04
CA LEU A 104 -8.33 -11.28 -4.51
C LEU A 104 -7.23 -11.69 -3.52
N LYS A 105 -7.52 -11.68 -2.20
CA LYS A 105 -6.63 -12.21 -1.17
C LYS A 105 -6.52 -13.74 -1.20
N GLY A 106 -7.48 -14.42 -1.84
CA GLY A 106 -7.44 -15.84 -2.14
C GLY A 106 -7.03 -16.13 -3.60
N VAL A 107 -7.13 -17.40 -4.01
CA VAL A 107 -7.05 -17.82 -5.42
C VAL A 107 -8.47 -17.83 -6.01
N GLY A 108 -9.17 -16.69 -5.90
CA GLY A 108 -10.57 -16.56 -6.32
C GLY A 108 -10.76 -16.62 -7.85
N ILE A 109 -12.02 -16.49 -8.28
CA ILE A 109 -12.42 -16.55 -9.70
C ILE A 109 -11.74 -15.44 -10.51
N MET A 110 -11.45 -14.28 -9.90
CA MET A 110 -10.81 -13.15 -10.55
C MET A 110 -9.29 -13.30 -10.76
N GLY A 111 -8.66 -14.35 -10.20
CA GLY A 111 -7.21 -14.49 -10.14
C GLY A 111 -6.59 -13.73 -8.97
N GLY A 112 -5.45 -14.22 -8.46
CA GLY A 112 -4.77 -13.58 -7.32
C GLY A 112 -3.99 -12.33 -7.71
N LEU A 113 -4.01 -11.30 -6.87
CA LEU A 113 -3.09 -10.16 -6.98
C LEU A 113 -1.66 -10.64 -6.66
N SER A 114 -0.73 -10.38 -7.57
CA SER A 114 0.66 -10.84 -7.49
C SER A 114 1.65 -9.72 -7.80
N ILE A 115 2.90 -9.90 -7.37
CA ILE A 115 4.02 -9.04 -7.71
C ILE A 115 4.97 -9.83 -8.61
N GLY A 116 5.43 -9.20 -9.69
CA GLY A 116 6.37 -9.79 -10.62
C GLY A 116 7.23 -8.74 -11.30
N HIS A 117 7.75 -9.08 -12.47
CA HIS A 117 8.53 -8.17 -13.30
C HIS A 117 7.73 -7.81 -14.55
N HIS A 118 7.73 -6.53 -14.92
CA HIS A 118 7.04 -6.05 -16.10
C HIS A 118 7.74 -6.59 -17.36
N PRO A 119 7.03 -7.24 -18.30
CA PRO A 119 7.64 -7.94 -19.43
C PRO A 119 8.42 -7.03 -20.41
N LEU A 120 8.11 -5.72 -20.46
CA LEU A 120 8.82 -4.79 -21.34
C LEU A 120 9.96 -4.03 -20.64
N SER A 121 9.74 -3.59 -19.40
CA SER A 121 10.69 -2.72 -18.69
C SER A 121 11.53 -3.45 -17.65
N GLY A 122 11.12 -4.65 -17.22
CA GLY A 122 11.78 -5.41 -16.16
C GLY A 122 11.56 -4.86 -14.75
N PHE A 123 10.80 -3.77 -14.56
CA PHE A 123 10.57 -3.20 -13.24
C PHE A 123 9.59 -4.04 -12.41
N PRO A 124 9.70 -4.01 -11.06
CA PRO A 124 8.70 -4.61 -10.18
C PRO A 124 7.32 -4.01 -10.45
N VAL A 125 6.32 -4.88 -10.64
CA VAL A 125 4.96 -4.48 -11.03
C VAL A 125 3.93 -5.39 -10.36
N TYR A 126 2.75 -4.83 -10.07
CA TYR A 126 1.61 -5.65 -9.67
C TYR A 126 0.86 -6.14 -10.88
N PHE A 127 0.27 -7.31 -10.77
CA PHE A 127 -0.61 -7.81 -11.82
C PHE A 127 -1.69 -8.72 -11.25
N VAL A 128 -2.79 -8.82 -11.99
CA VAL A 128 -3.82 -9.81 -11.74
C VAL A 128 -3.44 -11.08 -12.49
N HIS A 129 -3.23 -12.19 -11.76
CA HIS A 129 -2.80 -13.44 -12.38
C HIS A 129 -3.93 -14.03 -13.25
N PRO A 130 -3.68 -14.35 -14.53
CA PRO A 130 -4.75 -14.66 -15.48
C PRO A 130 -5.27 -16.10 -15.42
N CYS A 131 -4.82 -16.94 -14.48
CA CYS A 131 -5.08 -18.39 -14.53
C CYS A 131 -6.56 -18.76 -14.58
N ASN A 132 -7.41 -18.00 -13.89
CA ASN A 132 -8.86 -18.27 -13.81
C ASN A 132 -9.67 -17.37 -14.76
N THR A 133 -9.03 -16.37 -15.39
CA THR A 133 -9.69 -15.41 -16.28
C THR A 133 -10.35 -16.06 -17.50
N PRO A 134 -9.75 -17.06 -18.19
CA PRO A 134 -10.40 -17.72 -19.33
C PRO A 134 -11.72 -18.39 -18.95
N ASP A 135 -11.74 -19.15 -17.85
CA ASP A 135 -12.93 -19.86 -17.39
C ASP A 135 -14.01 -18.86 -16.94
N ALA A 136 -13.63 -17.83 -16.18
CA ALA A 136 -14.55 -16.78 -15.76
C ALA A 136 -15.19 -16.03 -16.94
N LEU A 137 -14.41 -15.72 -17.99
CA LEU A 137 -14.94 -15.09 -19.19
C LEU A 137 -15.92 -15.99 -19.95
N ARG A 138 -15.63 -17.29 -20.02
CA ARG A 138 -16.53 -18.27 -20.65
C ARG A 138 -17.85 -18.38 -19.90
N ASP A 139 -17.80 -18.39 -18.57
CA ASP A 139 -18.99 -18.49 -17.73
C ASP A 139 -19.89 -17.25 -17.86
N VAL A 140 -19.30 -16.05 -17.93
CA VAL A 140 -20.05 -14.80 -18.07
C VAL A 140 -20.60 -14.61 -19.48
N ALA A 141 -19.85 -15.01 -20.51
CA ALA A 141 -20.29 -14.86 -21.89
C ALA A 141 -21.45 -15.81 -22.28
N GLY A 142 -21.61 -16.91 -21.55
CA GLY A 142 -22.63 -17.92 -21.85
C GLY A 142 -22.35 -18.71 -23.14
N SER A 143 -23.25 -19.63 -23.47
CA SER A 143 -23.04 -20.63 -24.55
C SER A 143 -23.75 -20.31 -25.87
N GLY A 144 -24.34 -19.12 -26.02
CA GLY A 144 -25.37 -18.88 -27.05
C GLY A 144 -25.02 -17.88 -28.16
N GLU A 145 -24.04 -17.00 -27.98
CA GLU A 145 -23.84 -15.85 -28.87
C GLU A 145 -22.38 -15.72 -29.34
N VAL A 146 -22.19 -15.28 -30.59
CA VAL A 146 -20.85 -14.96 -31.11
C VAL A 146 -20.37 -13.68 -30.43
N ILE A 147 -19.34 -13.80 -29.59
CA ILE A 147 -18.79 -12.65 -28.86
C ILE A 147 -17.92 -11.83 -29.83
N THR A 148 -18.26 -10.55 -29.99
CA THR A 148 -17.40 -9.61 -30.74
C THR A 148 -16.17 -9.25 -29.91
N THR A 149 -15.11 -8.76 -30.56
CA THR A 149 -13.89 -8.30 -29.87
C THR A 149 -14.19 -7.22 -28.84
N GLU A 150 -15.07 -6.28 -29.17
CA GLU A 150 -15.51 -5.19 -28.29
C GLU A 150 -16.21 -5.75 -27.07
N THR A 151 -17.16 -6.67 -27.27
CA THR A 151 -17.90 -7.33 -26.18
C THR A 151 -16.94 -8.10 -25.28
N TYR A 152 -15.99 -8.85 -25.85
CA TYR A 152 -14.97 -9.57 -25.12
C TYR A 152 -14.13 -8.63 -24.23
N LEU A 153 -13.67 -7.50 -24.78
CA LEU A 153 -12.87 -6.53 -24.03
C LEU A 153 -13.69 -5.86 -22.91
N ILE A 154 -14.96 -5.54 -23.17
CA ILE A 154 -15.87 -4.97 -22.16
C ILE A 154 -16.09 -5.97 -21.02
N LEU A 155 -16.34 -7.25 -21.33
CA LEU A 155 -16.49 -8.31 -20.33
C LEU A 155 -15.21 -8.47 -19.50
N TRP A 156 -14.05 -8.52 -20.16
CA TRP A 156 -12.77 -8.64 -19.47
C TRP A 156 -12.45 -7.41 -18.60
N LEU A 157 -12.71 -6.19 -19.08
CA LEU A 157 -12.55 -4.97 -18.29
C LEU A 157 -13.49 -4.96 -17.07
N SER A 158 -14.73 -5.41 -17.26
CA SER A 158 -15.74 -5.48 -16.20
C SER A 158 -15.37 -6.51 -15.13
N LEU A 159 -14.72 -7.60 -15.53
CA LEU A 159 -14.21 -8.64 -14.65
C LEU A 159 -12.91 -8.17 -13.98
N VAL A 160 -11.82 -8.04 -14.72
CA VAL A 160 -10.48 -7.81 -14.16
C VAL A 160 -10.25 -6.35 -13.75
N GLY A 161 -10.69 -5.38 -14.56
CA GLY A 161 -10.42 -3.97 -14.32
C GLY A 161 -11.06 -3.44 -13.03
N ASN A 162 -12.33 -3.77 -12.82
CA ASN A 162 -13.08 -3.33 -11.62
C ASN A 162 -12.44 -3.82 -10.30
N CYS A 163 -11.78 -4.98 -10.33
CA CYS A 163 -11.13 -5.56 -9.15
C CYS A 163 -9.99 -4.70 -8.59
N VAL A 164 -9.34 -3.94 -9.47
CA VAL A 164 -8.22 -3.06 -9.12
C VAL A 164 -8.56 -1.61 -9.41
N GLY A 165 -9.84 -1.22 -9.38
CA GLY A 165 -10.25 0.17 -9.50
C GLY A 165 -10.06 0.80 -10.89
N LEU A 166 -9.75 0.01 -11.93
CA LEU A 166 -9.74 0.49 -13.30
C LEU A 166 -11.19 0.67 -13.78
N HIS A 167 -11.65 1.92 -13.81
CA HIS A 167 -12.91 2.32 -14.42
C HIS A 167 -12.66 2.89 -15.80
N VAL A 168 -13.42 2.42 -16.79
CA VAL A 168 -13.41 3.01 -18.14
C VAL A 168 -14.41 4.16 -18.18
N PRO A 169 -13.97 5.41 -18.43
CA PRO A 169 -14.90 6.53 -18.60
C PRO A 169 -15.88 6.25 -19.74
N SER A 170 -17.16 6.50 -19.50
CA SER A 170 -18.22 6.30 -20.51
C SER A 170 -17.96 7.09 -21.81
N ALA A 171 -17.26 8.21 -21.72
CA ALA A 171 -16.84 9.01 -22.88
C ALA A 171 -15.95 8.23 -23.87
N LEU A 172 -15.23 7.19 -23.43
CA LEU A 172 -14.43 6.33 -24.30
C LEU A 172 -15.25 5.21 -24.97
N LEU A 173 -16.50 5.01 -24.53
CA LEU A 173 -17.41 4.00 -25.06
C LEU A 173 -18.42 4.59 -26.06
N ILE A 174 -18.33 5.88 -26.35
CA ILE A 174 -19.16 6.54 -27.35
C ILE A 174 -18.41 6.45 -28.69
N GLU A 175 -18.98 5.71 -29.65
CA GLU A 175 -18.51 5.75 -31.04
C GLU A 175 -18.54 7.20 -31.56
N ARG A 176 -17.44 7.62 -32.16
CA ARG A 176 -17.33 8.93 -32.81
C ARG A 176 -17.55 8.83 -34.31
#